data_AF-A0A9P6BAJ3-F1
#
_entry.id   AF-A0A9P6BAJ3-F1
#
_cell.length_a   1.000
_cell.length_b   1.000
_cell.length_c   1.000
_cell.angle_alpha   90.00
_cell.angle_beta   90.00
_cell.angle_gamma   90.00
#
_symmetry.space_group_name_H-M   'P 1'
#
loop_
_entity.id
_entity.type
_entity.pdbx_description
1 polymer ?
#
loop_
_entity_poly.entity_id
_entity_poly.type
_entity_poly.pdbx_seq_one_letter_code
_entity_poly.pdbx_strand_id
1 'polypeptide(L)'
;SKSDLTKQLQELKTELLSLSLHVQKIASLLASKLSQISTVHKSIARVLTVMNKKACQNLQEYYKNKKYLPLDLHIKKTHAICCQLTRQSGKMEKQHKQDIHFPTVKGCTRGKRYNDVIGLNTRKCP
;
A
#
# COMPACT_ATOMS: atom_id res chain seq x y z
N SER A 1 -4.36 27.21 2.41
CA SER A 1 -3.43 26.97 3.53
C SER A 1 -4.08 26.03 4.56
N LYS A 2 -3.39 25.60 5.64
CA LYS A 2 -4.01 24.72 6.67
C LYS A 2 -5.19 25.42 7.36
N SER A 3 -5.05 26.71 7.66
CA SER A 3 -6.09 27.53 8.29
C SER A 3 -7.34 27.67 7.42
N ASP A 4 -7.18 27.73 6.10
CA ASP A 4 -8.34 27.85 5.19
C ASP A 4 -9.17 26.56 5.19
N LEU A 5 -8.50 25.40 5.18
CA LEU A 5 -9.18 24.10 5.23
C LEU A 5 -9.92 23.90 6.57
N THR A 6 -9.37 24.39 7.68
CA THR A 6 -10.06 24.31 8.98
C THR A 6 -11.28 25.22 9.03
N LYS A 7 -11.23 26.41 8.41
CA LYS A 7 -12.38 27.32 8.31
C LYS A 7 -13.48 26.71 7.46
N GLN A 8 -13.15 26.22 6.27
CA GLN A 8 -14.08 25.51 5.38
C GLN A 8 -14.74 24.31 6.07
N LEU A 9 -13.98 23.56 6.88
CA LEU A 9 -14.50 22.43 7.64
C LEU A 9 -15.51 22.88 8.72
N GLN A 10 -15.23 23.98 9.42
CA GLN A 10 -16.16 24.54 10.41
C GLN A 10 -17.45 25.04 9.76
N GLU A 11 -17.36 25.76 8.64
CA GLU A 11 -18.50 26.24 7.86
C GLU A 11 -19.40 25.06 7.42
N LEU A 12 -18.82 24.05 6.75
CA LEU A 12 -19.56 22.86 6.31
C LEU A 12 -20.22 22.08 7.46
N LYS A 13 -19.59 22.05 8.65
CA LYS A 13 -20.18 21.44 9.84
C LYS A 13 -21.38 22.23 10.34
N THR A 14 -21.29 23.56 10.38
CA THR A 14 -22.42 24.41 10.79
C THR A 14 -23.59 24.31 9.81
N GLU A 15 -23.30 24.26 8.50
CA GLU A 15 -24.29 24.02 7.45
C GLU A 15 -24.99 22.67 7.64
N LEU A 16 -24.23 21.58 7.86
CA LEU A 16 -24.78 20.25 8.11
C LEU A 16 -25.71 20.24 9.34
N LEU A 17 -25.28 20.85 10.45
CA LEU A 17 -26.09 20.94 11.67
C LEU A 17 -27.39 21.69 11.41
N SER A 18 -27.34 22.80 10.67
CA SER A 18 -28.54 23.57 10.31
C SER A 18 -29.50 22.73 9.46
N LEU A 19 -29.00 22.06 8.41
CA LEU A 19 -29.82 21.23 7.51
C LEU A 19 -30.47 20.06 8.26
N SER A 20 -29.72 19.40 9.16
CA SER A 20 -30.22 18.27 9.97
C SER A 20 -31.36 18.67 10.91
N LEU A 21 -31.24 19.82 11.59
CA LEU A 21 -32.28 20.35 12.48
C LEU A 21 -33.56 20.72 11.73
N HIS A 22 -33.44 21.19 10.48
CA HIS A 22 -34.59 21.60 9.67
C HIS A 22 -35.33 20.43 8.99
N VAL A 23 -34.73 19.23 8.87
CA VAL A 23 -35.38 18.05 8.28
C VAL A 23 -36.50 17.50 9.17
N GLN A 24 -36.42 17.67 10.49
CA GLN A 24 -37.42 17.12 11.42
C GLN A 24 -38.75 17.88 11.41
N LYS A 25 -38.76 19.17 11.01
CA LYS A 25 -39.91 20.06 11.22
C LYS A 25 -40.83 20.26 10.01
N ILE A 26 -40.40 19.98 8.77
CA ILE A 26 -41.15 20.40 7.56
C ILE A 26 -41.26 19.23 6.58
N ALA A 27 -42.37 18.50 6.64
CA ALA A 27 -42.64 17.31 5.82
C ALA A 27 -42.71 17.59 4.29
N SER A 28 -42.95 18.83 3.87
CA SER A 28 -43.24 19.19 2.47
C SER A 28 -42.03 19.57 1.60
N LEU A 29 -40.82 19.69 2.17
CA LEU A 29 -39.60 20.10 1.44
C LEU A 29 -38.42 19.12 1.65
N LEU A 30 -38.71 17.83 1.85
CA LEU A 30 -37.74 16.82 2.28
C LEU A 30 -36.70 16.44 1.21
N ALA A 31 -37.12 16.27 -0.05
CA ALA A 31 -36.26 15.64 -1.06
C ALA A 31 -35.01 16.47 -1.45
N SER A 32 -35.17 17.77 -1.68
CA SER A 32 -34.05 18.65 -2.05
C SER A 32 -33.05 18.81 -0.90
N LYS A 33 -33.53 18.96 0.34
CA LYS A 33 -32.68 19.07 1.54
C LYS A 33 -31.89 17.80 1.83
N LEU A 34 -32.49 16.62 1.64
CA LEU A 34 -31.80 15.33 1.79
C LEU A 34 -30.65 15.15 0.78
N SER A 35 -30.84 15.59 -0.47
CA SER A 35 -29.79 15.55 -1.49
C SER A 35 -28.58 16.45 -1.14
N GLN A 36 -28.86 17.62 -0.54
CA GLN A 36 -27.83 18.55 -0.07
C GLN A 36 -27.04 17.98 1.11
N ILE A 37 -27.69 17.30 2.06
CA ILE A 37 -27.02 16.64 3.19
C ILE A 37 -25.99 15.62 2.71
N SER A 38 -26.34 14.76 1.75
CA SER A 38 -25.40 13.79 1.16
C SER A 38 -24.19 14.49 0.53
N THR A 39 -24.43 15.62 -0.14
CA THR A 39 -23.38 16.40 -0.80
C THR A 39 -22.44 17.04 0.23
N VAL A 40 -22.98 17.65 1.29
CA VAL A 40 -22.19 18.26 2.37
C VAL A 40 -21.37 17.20 3.12
N HIS A 41 -21.93 16.01 3.42
CA HIS A 41 -21.19 14.91 4.04
C HIS A 41 -19.98 14.49 3.18
N LYS A 42 -20.17 14.36 1.86
CA LYS A 42 -19.09 14.05 0.92
C LYS A 42 -18.05 15.16 0.87
N SER A 43 -18.45 16.42 0.93
CA SER A 43 -17.53 17.57 0.99
C SER A 43 -16.69 17.57 2.26
N ILE A 44 -17.29 17.34 3.44
CA ILE A 44 -16.56 17.21 4.72
C ILE A 44 -15.55 16.07 4.64
N ALA A 45 -15.97 14.90 4.13
CA ALA A 45 -15.08 13.75 3.97
C ALA A 45 -13.90 14.07 3.03
N ARG A 46 -14.13 14.80 1.93
CA ARG A 46 -13.07 15.26 1.01
C ARG A 46 -12.07 16.18 1.71
N VAL A 47 -12.54 17.18 2.46
CA VAL A 47 -11.67 18.12 3.19
C VAL A 47 -10.82 17.38 4.22
N LEU A 48 -11.43 16.51 5.04
CA LEU A 48 -10.71 15.68 6.02
C LEU A 48 -9.68 14.78 5.34
N THR A 49 -10.03 14.18 4.20
CA THR A 49 -9.10 13.33 3.43
C THR A 49 -7.88 14.12 2.96
N VAL A 50 -8.06 15.34 2.45
CA VAL A 50 -6.95 16.20 2.01
C VAL A 50 -6.06 16.62 3.19
N MET A 51 -6.67 16.98 4.33
CA MET A 51 -5.93 17.34 5.55
C MET A 51 -5.09 16.16 6.05
N ASN A 52 -5.68 14.97 6.14
CA ASN A 52 -4.99 13.77 6.61
C ASN A 52 -3.88 13.34 5.63
N LYS A 53 -4.12 13.38 4.32
CA LYS A 53 -3.09 13.11 3.30
C LYS A 53 -1.89 14.03 3.46
N LYS A 54 -2.11 15.34 3.62
CA LYS A 54 -1.02 16.31 3.84
C LYS A 54 -0.28 16.08 5.17
N ALA A 55 -0.99 15.75 6.24
CA ALA A 55 -0.35 15.44 7.52
C ALA A 55 0.55 14.19 7.41
N CYS A 56 0.05 13.12 6.79
CA CYS A 56 0.82 11.90 6.56
C CYS A 56 2.02 12.13 5.63
N GLN A 57 1.86 12.91 4.54
CA GLN A 57 2.97 13.26 3.63
C GLN A 57 4.08 14.01 4.36
N ASN A 58 3.74 15.01 5.15
CA ASN A 58 4.71 15.76 5.94
C ASN A 58 5.45 14.85 6.95
N LEU A 59 4.76 13.90 7.57
CA LEU A 59 5.39 12.91 8.46
C LEU A 59 6.31 11.96 7.69
N GLN A 60 5.90 11.48 6.50
CA GLN A 60 6.73 10.64 5.64
C GLN A 60 8.01 11.35 5.20
N GLU A 61 7.91 12.63 4.82
CA GLU A 61 9.06 13.46 4.46
C GLU A 61 10.00 13.65 5.65
N TYR A 62 9.45 13.93 6.85
CA TYR A 62 10.24 14.10 8.05
C TYR A 62 10.98 12.82 8.47
N TYR A 63 10.32 11.65 8.42
CA TYR A 63 10.91 10.36 8.79
C TYR A 63 11.67 9.68 7.64
N LYS A 64 11.77 10.31 6.47
CA LYS A 64 12.49 9.75 5.33
C LYS A 64 13.95 9.46 5.72
N ASN A 65 14.43 8.27 5.38
CA ASN A 65 15.79 7.78 5.66
C ASN A 65 16.16 7.62 7.15
N LYS A 66 15.23 7.83 8.09
CA LYS A 66 15.49 7.51 9.50
C LYS A 66 15.44 6.00 9.70
N LYS A 67 16.35 5.46 10.51
CA LYS A 67 16.39 4.02 10.82
C LYS A 67 15.10 3.53 11.49
N TYR A 68 14.52 4.34 12.37
CA TYR A 68 13.32 4.00 13.13
C TYR A 68 12.13 4.80 12.62
N LEU A 69 11.17 4.09 12.05
CA LEU A 69 9.89 4.61 11.58
C LEU A 69 8.79 4.29 12.61
N PRO A 70 7.83 5.20 12.84
CA PRO A 70 6.62 4.87 13.61
C PRO A 70 5.80 3.79 12.89
N LEU A 71 5.11 2.94 13.65
CA LEU A 71 4.37 1.77 13.15
C LEU A 71 3.39 2.12 12.01
N ASP A 72 2.75 3.28 12.06
CA ASP A 72 1.79 3.73 11.04
C ASP A 72 2.42 3.98 9.66
N LEU A 73 3.71 4.32 9.62
CA LEU A 73 4.46 4.56 8.39
C LEU A 73 5.14 3.30 7.85
N HIS A 74 5.05 2.15 8.54
CA HIS A 74 5.56 0.90 8.02
C HIS A 74 4.76 0.45 6.80
N ILE A 75 5.47 -0.12 5.84
CA ILE A 75 4.83 -0.73 4.67
C ILE A 75 4.01 -1.93 5.15
N LYS A 76 2.71 -1.91 4.88
CA LYS A 76 1.83 -3.04 5.19
C LYS A 76 2.18 -4.24 4.31
N LYS A 77 2.77 -5.26 4.92
CA LYS A 77 3.07 -6.56 4.32
C LYS A 77 2.46 -7.66 5.18
N THR A 78 2.30 -8.86 4.62
CA THR A 78 1.86 -10.02 5.42
C THR A 78 2.93 -10.38 6.44
N HIS A 79 2.52 -10.91 7.59
CA HIS A 79 3.42 -11.35 8.67
C HIS A 79 4.55 -12.27 8.18
N ALA A 80 4.23 -13.25 7.32
CA ALA A 80 5.21 -14.18 6.75
C ALA A 80 6.35 -13.47 5.98
N ILE A 81 6.03 -12.41 5.22
CA ILE A 81 7.03 -11.61 4.49
C ILE A 81 7.90 -10.79 5.46
N CYS A 82 7.32 -10.27 6.55
CA CYS A 82 8.08 -9.52 7.55
C CYS A 82 9.07 -10.41 8.33
N CYS A 83 8.72 -11.67 8.60
CA CYS A 83 9.59 -12.63 9.27
C CYS A 83 10.64 -13.27 8.34
N GLN A 84 10.47 -13.15 7.02
CA GLN A 84 11.43 -13.70 6.07
C GLN A 84 12.77 -12.95 6.16
N LEU A 85 13.87 -13.69 6.01
CA LEU A 85 15.19 -13.09 5.93
C LEU A 85 15.31 -12.19 4.68
N THR A 86 15.97 -11.05 4.84
CA THR A 86 16.32 -10.17 3.71
C THR A 86 17.18 -10.96 2.72
N ARG A 87 16.93 -10.79 1.41
CA ARG A 87 17.66 -11.46 0.31
C ARG A 87 19.19 -11.27 0.35
N GLN A 88 19.67 -10.28 1.11
CA GLN A 88 21.08 -10.01 1.35
C GLN A 88 21.71 -10.93 2.40
N SER A 89 21.06 -12.01 2.82
CA SER A 89 21.74 -13.07 3.58
C SER A 89 22.91 -13.60 2.74
N GLY A 90 24.10 -13.07 3.04
CA GLY A 90 25.31 -13.35 2.29
C GLY A 90 25.60 -14.83 2.30
N LYS A 91 25.99 -15.38 1.14
CA LYS A 91 26.60 -16.70 1.10
C LYS A 91 27.90 -16.65 1.90
N MET A 92 28.19 -17.70 2.66
CA MET A 92 29.49 -17.82 3.31
C MET A 92 30.61 -17.76 2.27
N GLU A 93 31.77 -17.22 2.65
CA GLU A 93 32.91 -17.07 1.73
C GLU A 93 33.33 -18.41 1.08
N LYS A 94 33.23 -19.51 1.84
CA LYS A 94 33.45 -20.87 1.34
C LYS A 94 32.50 -21.25 0.20
N GLN A 95 31.20 -20.97 0.35
CA GLN A 95 30.20 -21.27 -0.67
C GLN A 95 30.41 -20.38 -1.90
N HIS A 96 30.77 -19.11 -1.70
CA HIS A 96 31.08 -18.20 -2.82
C HIS A 96 32.26 -18.70 -3.65
N LYS A 97 33.36 -19.13 -3.00
CA LYS A 97 34.52 -19.73 -3.68
C LYS A 97 34.10 -20.99 -4.46
N GLN A 98 33.30 -21.86 -3.86
CA GLN A 98 32.79 -23.07 -4.55
C GLN A 98 31.97 -22.72 -5.80
N ASP A 99 31.05 -21.76 -5.70
CA ASP A 99 30.20 -21.34 -6.82
C ASP A 99 31.02 -20.71 -7.97
N ILE A 100 32.12 -19.99 -7.66
CA ILE A 100 33.03 -19.43 -8.66
C ILE A 100 33.84 -20.53 -9.34
N HIS A 101 34.43 -21.43 -8.55
CA HIS A 101 35.35 -22.46 -9.05
C HIS A 101 34.60 -23.59 -9.78
N PHE A 102 33.38 -23.91 -9.37
CA PHE A 102 32.57 -25.00 -9.91
C PHE A 102 31.19 -24.51 -10.34
N PRO A 103 31.09 -23.70 -11.41
CA PRO A 103 29.81 -23.22 -11.89
C PRO A 103 28.99 -24.37 -12.49
N THR A 104 27.68 -24.39 -12.23
CA THR A 104 26.79 -25.38 -12.85
C THR A 104 26.71 -25.15 -14.35
N VAL A 105 27.37 -26.01 -15.12
CA VAL A 105 27.35 -25.96 -16.58
C VAL A 105 26.19 -26.83 -17.11
N LYS A 106 25.40 -26.32 -18.05
CA LYS A 106 24.35 -27.11 -18.72
C LYS A 106 25.00 -28.03 -19.76
N GLY A 107 25.06 -29.33 -19.49
CA GLY A 107 25.49 -30.34 -20.46
C GLY A 107 24.39 -30.67 -21.46
N CYS A 108 24.69 -30.65 -22.75
CA CYS A 108 23.82 -31.19 -23.80
C CYS A 108 24.36 -32.56 -24.21
N THR A 109 23.64 -33.65 -23.92
CA THR A 109 24.01 -34.99 -24.39
C THR A 109 23.49 -35.19 -25.81
N ARG A 110 24.39 -35.52 -26.74
CA ARG A 110 24.04 -35.84 -28.13
C ARG A 110 23.40 -37.23 -28.14
N GLY A 111 22.07 -37.27 -28.06
CA GLY A 111 21.21 -38.41 -28.38
C GLY A 111 21.58 -39.76 -27.76
N LYS A 112 21.03 -40.07 -26.58
CA LYS A 112 20.53 -41.43 -26.29
C LYS A 112 19.24 -41.32 -25.49
N ARG A 113 18.14 -41.73 -26.12
CA ARG A 113 16.93 -42.16 -25.40
C ARG A 113 17.33 -43.41 -24.62
N TYR A 114 17.53 -43.27 -23.32
CA TYR A 114 17.45 -44.40 -22.39
C TYR A 114 16.58 -43.94 -21.24
N ASN A 115 15.59 -44.77 -20.92
CA ASN A 115 14.45 -44.41 -20.09
C ASN A 115 14.86 -43.89 -18.70
N ASP A 116 14.12 -42.85 -18.30
CA ASP A 116 14.00 -42.20 -17.01
C ASP A 116 14.55 -42.96 -15.79
N VAL A 117 15.64 -42.46 -15.23
CA VAL A 117 15.83 -42.40 -13.78
C VAL A 117 16.47 -41.04 -13.48
N ILE A 118 15.83 -40.28 -12.60
CA ILE A 118 16.19 -38.92 -12.13
C ILE A 118 15.65 -37.79 -13.03
N GLY A 119 14.52 -37.24 -12.58
CA GLY A 119 13.81 -36.11 -13.19
C GLY A 119 14.62 -34.82 -13.26
N LEU A 120 15.51 -34.72 -14.24
CA LEU A 120 16.02 -33.45 -14.75
C LEU A 120 15.24 -33.09 -16.01
N ASN A 121 14.53 -31.97 -15.91
CA ASN A 121 13.73 -31.32 -16.95
C ASN A 121 14.63 -30.97 -18.16
N THR A 122 14.89 -31.94 -19.05
CA THR A 122 15.60 -31.73 -20.30
C THR A 122 14.58 -31.44 -21.39
N ARG A 123 14.31 -30.14 -21.61
CA ARG A 123 13.60 -29.71 -22.82
C ARG A 123 14.46 -30.05 -24.03
N LYS A 124 13.90 -30.84 -24.93
CA LYS A 124 14.45 -31.15 -26.25
C LYS A 124 14.71 -29.83 -26.99
N CYS A 125 15.96 -29.55 -27.35
CA CYS A 125 16.29 -28.41 -28.22
C CYS A 125 15.65 -28.63 -29.61
N PRO A 126 15.24 -27.55 -30.31
CA PRO A 126 14.71 -27.64 -31.67
C PRO A 126 15.72 -28.28 -32.64
#